data_AF-A0A4Q0SRT7-F1
#
_entry.id   AF-A0A4Q0SRT7-F1
#
_cell.length_a   1.000
_cell.length_b   1.000
_cell.length_c   1.000
_cell.angle_alpha   90.00
_cell.angle_beta   90.00
_cell.angle_gamma   90.00
#
_symmetry.space_group_name_H-M   'P 1'
#
loop_
_entity.id
_entity.type
_entity.pdbx_description
1 polymer ?
#
loop_
_entity_poly.entity_id
_entity_poly.type
_entity_poly.pdbx_seq_one_letter_code
_entity_poly.pdbx_strand_id
1 'polypeptide(L)' 'MLEFITRAIRRRRAERYIRAFPDDEPAAMVVVVALELRAKSPREAAEMFARRPLSDAEWAPISARWERTWHGIK' A
#
# COMPACT_ATOMS: atom_id res chain seq x y z
N MET A 1 13.13 18.55 -2.74
CA MET A 1 13.39 17.95 -4.07
C MET A 1 13.29 16.42 -4.05
N LEU A 2 13.95 15.74 -3.10
CA LEU A 2 13.91 14.28 -2.97
C LEU A 2 12.50 13.70 -2.75
N GLU A 3 11.65 14.34 -1.93
CA GLU A 3 10.29 13.85 -1.68
C GLU A 3 9.40 13.84 -2.94
N PHE A 4 9.53 14.84 -3.80
CA PHE A 4 8.79 14.92 -5.06
C PHE A 4 9.18 13.78 -6.03
N ILE A 5 10.48 13.49 -6.13
CA ILE A 5 11.00 12.39 -6.96
C ILE A 5 10.51 11.04 -6.42
N THR A 6 10.61 10.83 -5.11
CA THR A 6 10.11 9.61 -4.46
C THR A 6 8.62 9.40 -4.69
N ARG A 7 7.82 10.48 -4.63
CA ARG A 7 6.38 10.45 -4.91
C ARG A 7 6.09 10.03 -6.35
N ALA A 8 6.79 10.63 -7.31
CA ALA A 8 6.65 10.29 -8.73
C ALA A 8 7.03 8.82 -9.03
N ILE A 9 8.09 8.31 -8.41
CA ILE A 9 8.51 6.91 -8.54
C ILE A 9 7.45 5.96 -8.00
N ARG A 10 6.92 6.21 -6.80
CA ARG A 10 5.87 5.37 -6.19
C ARG A 10 4.60 5.34 -7.03
N ARG A 11 4.19 6.48 -7.57
CA ARG A 11 3.04 6.56 -8.48
C ARG A 11 3.24 5.70 -9.73
N ARG A 12 4.40 5.79 -10.38
CA ARG A 12 4.72 4.94 -11.54
C ARG A 12 4.76 3.45 -11.20
N ARG A 13 5.27 3.10 -10.01
CA ARG A 13 5.27 1.70 -9.55
C ARG A 13 3.86 1.19 -9.29
N ALA A 14 3.00 2.00 -8.66
CA ALA A 14 1.59 1.68 -8.45
C ALA A 14 0.85 1.49 -9.79
N GLU A 15 1.03 2.39 -10.75
CA GLU A 15 0.45 2.26 -12.09
C GLU A 15 0.89 0.95 -12.79
N ARG A 16 2.17 0.59 -12.69
CA ARG A 16 2.68 -0.68 -13.23
C ARG A 16 2.10 -1.89 -12.50
N TYR A 17 2.02 -1.81 -11.18
CA TYR A 17 1.50 -2.87 -10.33
C TYR A 17 0.02 -3.14 -10.63
N ILE A 18 -0.81 -2.09 -10.71
CA ILE A 18 -2.24 -2.19 -11.02
C ILE A 18 -2.47 -2.84 -12.39
N ARG A 19 -1.63 -2.55 -13.39
CA ARG A 19 -1.73 -3.23 -14.70
C ARG A 19 -1.50 -4.74 -14.61
N ALA A 20 -0.67 -5.20 -13.68
CA ALA A 20 -0.40 -6.62 -13.47
C ALA A 20 -1.42 -7.28 -12.53
N PHE A 21 -1.96 -6.52 -11.57
CA PHE A 21 -2.91 -6.97 -10.55
C PHE A 21 -4.06 -5.96 -10.40
N PRO A 22 -5.00 -5.92 -11.37
CA PRO A 22 -6.07 -4.92 -11.37
C PRO A 22 -6.98 -5.04 -10.14
N ASP A 23 -7.21 -6.26 -9.64
CA ASP A 23 -8.02 -6.50 -8.43
C ASP A 23 -7.40 -5.90 -7.15
N ASP A 24 -6.10 -5.60 -7.17
CA ASP A 24 -5.38 -5.01 -6.05
C ASP A 24 -5.36 -3.46 -6.12
N GLU A 25 -6.06 -2.83 -7.08
CA GLU A 25 -6.11 -1.37 -7.25
C GLU A 25 -6.49 -0.61 -5.97
N PRO A 26 -7.52 -1.00 -5.20
CA PRO A 26 -7.86 -0.31 -3.96
C PRO A 26 -6.70 -0.33 -2.95
N ALA A 27 -6.03 -1.47 -2.80
CA ALA A 27 -4.88 -1.61 -1.90
C ALA A 27 -3.68 -0.78 -2.41
N ALA A 28 -3.45 -0.76 -3.72
CA ALA A 28 -2.34 -0.01 -4.33
C ALA A 28 -2.48 1.49 -4.09
N MET A 29 -3.70 2.04 -4.26
CA MET A 29 -3.99 3.44 -3.99
C MET A 29 -3.77 3.80 -2.51
N VAL A 30 -4.20 2.93 -1.58
CA VAL A 30 -3.93 3.13 -0.15
C VAL A 30 -2.44 3.11 0.13
N VAL A 31 -1.69 2.14 -0.38
CA VAL A 31 -0.25 2.01 -0.13
C VAL A 31 0.51 3.27 -0.57
N VAL A 32 0.16 3.86 -1.72
CA VAL A 32 0.77 5.12 -2.16
C VAL A 32 0.55 6.23 -1.14
N VAL A 33 -0.70 6.41 -0.69
CA VAL A 33 -1.05 7.44 0.29
C VAL A 33 -0.40 7.16 1.65
N ALA A 34 -0.43 5.92 2.12
CA ALA A 34 0.17 5.50 3.38
C ALA A 34 1.69 5.75 3.39
N LEU A 35 2.38 5.48 2.27
CA LEU A 35 3.80 5.77 2.12
C LEU A 35 4.12 7.28 2.08
N GLU A 36 3.21 8.12 1.58
CA GLU A 36 3.30 9.60 1.69
C GLU A 36 3.16 10.05 3.14
N LEU A 37 2.25 9.41 3.89
CA LEU A 37 2.05 9.61 5.32
C LEU A 37 3.09 8.87 6.20
N ARG A 38 4.12 8.31 5.57
CA ARG A 38 5.29 7.67 6.21
C ARG A 38 4.98 6.40 7.00
N ALA A 39 3.91 5.68 6.65
CA ALA A 39 3.66 4.33 7.13
C ALA A 39 4.92 3.45 6.97
N LYS A 40 5.13 2.55 7.92
CA LYS A 40 6.32 1.71 8.02
C LYS A 40 6.07 0.29 7.54
N SER A 41 4.82 -0.15 7.55
CA SER A 41 4.45 -1.52 7.22
C SER A 41 3.17 -1.62 6.37
N PRO A 42 2.97 -2.74 5.66
CA PRO A 42 1.70 -3.03 4.97
C PRO A 42 0.51 -3.07 5.93
N ARG A 43 0.71 -3.56 7.16
CA ARG A 43 -0.34 -3.60 8.18
C ARG A 43 -0.76 -2.21 8.61
N GLU A 44 0.19 -1.31 8.83
CA GLU A 44 -0.11 0.08 9.16
C GLU A 44 -0.88 0.78 8.03
N ALA A 45 -0.54 0.51 6.76
CA ALA A 45 -1.32 1.02 5.63
C ALA A 45 -2.78 0.48 5.63
N ALA A 46 -2.97 -0.81 5.95
CA ALA A 46 -4.29 -1.41 6.06
C ALA A 46 -5.11 -0.83 7.23
N GLU A 47 -4.47 -0.61 8.38
CA GLU A 47 -5.09 -0.01 9.57
C GLU A 47 -5.47 1.46 9.35
N MET A 48 -4.64 2.22 8.63
CA MET A 48 -4.97 3.59 8.21
C MET A 48 -6.21 3.62 7.30
N PHE A 49 -6.35 2.64 6.40
CA PHE A 49 -7.55 2.50 5.57
C PHE A 49 -8.78 2.08 6.37
N ALA A 50 -8.62 1.12 7.27
CA ALA A 50 -9.68 0.67 8.17
C ALA A 50 -10.06 1.73 9.23
N ARG A 51 -9.24 2.78 9.38
CA ARG A 51 -9.35 3.83 10.42
C ARG A 51 -9.37 3.26 11.84
N ARG A 52 -8.78 2.09 12.03
CA ARG A 52 -8.66 1.40 13.33
C ARG A 52 -7.55 0.34 13.26
N PRO A 53 -7.01 -0.07 14.41
CA PRO A 53 -6.19 -1.26 14.48
C PRO A 53 -6.97 -2.50 14.00
N LEU A 54 -6.27 -3.41 13.34
CA LEU A 54 -6.81 -4.70 12.93
C LEU A 54 -6.39 -5.74 13.97
N SER A 55 -7.33 -6.60 14.36
CA SER A 55 -6.97 -7.82 15.08
C SER A 55 -6.23 -8.79 14.16
N ASP A 56 -5.50 -9.75 14.72
CA ASP A 56 -4.79 -10.74 13.91
C ASP A 56 -5.73 -11.61 13.08
N ALA A 57 -6.93 -11.90 13.59
CA ALA A 57 -7.97 -12.63 12.86
C ALA A 57 -8.47 -11.86 11.63
N GLU A 58 -8.54 -10.53 11.71
CA GLU A 58 -8.92 -9.67 10.59
C GLU A 58 -7.76 -9.46 9.60
N TRP A 59 -6.52 -9.42 10.10
CA TRP A 59 -5.32 -9.24 9.29
C TRP A 59 -4.97 -10.49 8.47
N ALA A 60 -5.02 -11.67 9.10
CA ALA A 60 -4.61 -12.93 8.49
C ALA A 60 -5.19 -13.20 7.08
N PRO A 61 -6.50 -13.02 6.80
CA PRO A 61 -7.05 -13.29 5.47
C PRO A 61 -6.64 -12.28 4.40
N ILE A 62 -6.20 -11.08 4.77
CA ILE A 62 -5.88 -10.00 3.82
C ILE A 62 -4.37 -9.71 3.71
N SER A 63 -3.57 -10.21 4.65
CA SER A 63 -2.15 -9.88 4.82
C SER A 63 -1.34 -10.08 3.54
N ALA A 64 -1.49 -11.23 2.89
CA ALA A 64 -0.75 -11.60 1.68
C ALA A 64 -0.96 -10.60 0.53
N ARG A 65 -2.20 -10.07 0.38
CA ARG A 65 -2.50 -9.05 -0.63
C ARG A 65 -1.76 -7.76 -0.29
N TRP A 66 -1.91 -7.26 0.93
CA TRP A 66 -1.29 -6.00 1.37
C TRP A 66 0.23 -6.06 1.33
N GLU A 67 0.84 -7.18 1.71
CA GLU A 67 2.28 -7.40 1.62
C GLU A 67 2.77 -7.36 0.17
N ARG A 68 2.11 -8.11 -0.73
CA ARG A 68 2.43 -8.09 -2.16
C ARG A 68 2.33 -6.68 -2.74
N THR A 69 1.25 -5.95 -2.45
CA THR A 69 1.04 -4.59 -2.94
C THR A 69 2.10 -3.63 -2.40
N TRP A 70 2.42 -3.73 -1.11
CA TRP A 70 3.46 -2.92 -0.48
C TRP A 70 4.82 -3.12 -1.13
N HIS A 71 5.24 -4.37 -1.33
CA HIS A 71 6.52 -4.68 -1.99
C HIS A 71 6.54 -4.31 -3.47
N GLY A 72 5.40 -4.31 -4.16
CA GLY A 72 5.29 -3.85 -5.54
C GLY A 72 5.50 -2.34 -5.70
N ILE A 73 5.26 -1.55 -4.64
CA ILE A 73 5.23 -0.08 -4.71
C ILE A 73 6.41 0.57 -3.97
N LYS A 74 6.76 0.10 -2.77
CA LYS A 74 7.81 0.69 -1.91
C LYS A 74 9.21 0.51 -2.49
#